data_AF-A0A2N5X999-F1
#
_entry.id   AF-A0A2N5X999-F1
#
_cell.length_a   1.000
_cell.length_b   1.000
_cell.length_c   1.000
_cell.angle_alpha   90.00
_cell.angle_beta   90.00
_cell.angle_gamma   90.00
#
_symmetry.space_group_name_H-M   'P 1'
#
loop_
_entity.id
_entity.type
_entity.pdbx_description
1 polymer ?
#
loop_
_entity_poly.entity_id
_entity_poly.type
_entity_poly.pdbx_seq_one_letter_code
_entity_poly.pdbx_strand_id
1 'polypeptide(L)'
;MGEVLTGVHATWEFGTDAVHIRYERGVRTPRLLQVLGERRLPYEAVASVETGRGRRGTVVLRARPRPGTDPLTDAADGQLRDSADPYRLVLP
;
A
#
# COMPACT_ATOMS: atom_id res chain seq x y z
N MET A 1 -12.72 14.47 -8.66
CA MET A 1 -13.24 13.14 -8.31
C MET A 1 -12.06 12.20 -8.51
N GLY A 2 -11.41 11.80 -7.41
CA GLY A 2 -10.23 10.92 -7.50
C GLY A 2 -10.65 9.52 -7.93
N GLU A 3 -9.78 8.81 -8.64
CA GLU A 3 -9.98 7.38 -8.88
C GLU A 3 -9.79 6.62 -7.57
N VAL A 4 -10.57 5.56 -7.37
CA VAL A 4 -10.53 4.77 -6.14
C VAL A 4 -10.39 3.29 -6.50
N LEU A 5 -9.43 2.62 -5.86
CA LEU A 5 -9.24 1.19 -5.93
C LEU A 5 -9.43 0.58 -4.55
N THR A 6 -10.42 -0.29 -4.41
CA THR A 6 -10.67 -1.03 -3.17
C THR A 6 -10.22 -2.47 -3.33
N GLY A 7 -9.35 -2.92 -2.43
CA GLY A 7 -8.79 -4.25 -2.45
C GLY A 7 -8.74 -4.88 -1.05
N VAL A 8 -8.00 -5.98 -0.94
CA VAL A 8 -7.86 -6.71 0.33
C VAL A 8 -7.08 -5.86 1.32
N HIS A 9 -7.67 -5.60 2.49
CA HIS A 9 -7.10 -4.85 3.61
C HIS A 9 -6.82 -3.37 3.38
N ALA A 10 -7.06 -2.83 2.17
CA ALA A 10 -6.79 -1.42 1.88
C ALA A 10 -7.66 -0.85 0.75
N THR A 11 -7.90 0.45 0.83
CA THR A 11 -8.43 1.29 -0.26
C THR A 11 -7.39 2.33 -0.63
N TRP A 12 -7.12 2.48 -1.93
CA TRP A 12 -6.27 3.53 -2.48
C TRP A 12 -7.15 4.56 -3.17
N GLU A 13 -7.01 5.81 -2.76
CA GLU A 13 -7.63 6.97 -3.39
C GLU A 13 -6.55 7.81 -4.06
N PHE A 14 -6.67 8.02 -5.36
CA PHE A 14 -5.72 8.80 -6.16
C PHE A 14 -6.15 10.26 -6.15
N GLY A 15 -5.47 11.05 -5.32
CA GLY A 15 -5.67 12.49 -5.21
C GLY A 15 -4.89 13.27 -6.27
N THR A 16 -4.82 14.59 -6.11
CA THR A 16 -4.11 15.47 -7.03
C THR A 16 -2.60 15.43 -6.88
N ASP A 17 -2.09 15.15 -5.67
CA ASP A 17 -0.65 15.17 -5.35
C ASP A 17 -0.14 13.89 -4.67
N ALA A 18 -1.04 13.00 -4.25
CA ALA A 18 -0.70 11.80 -3.51
C ALA A 18 -1.72 10.68 -3.71
N VAL A 19 -1.27 9.46 -3.44
CA VAL A 19 -2.15 8.33 -3.14
C VAL A 19 -2.45 8.33 -1.64
N HIS A 20 -3.73 8.32 -1.28
CA HIS A 20 -4.20 8.11 0.08
C HIS A 20 -4.57 6.64 0.26
N ILE A 21 -3.84 5.95 1.12
CA ILE A 21 -4.03 4.54 1.43
C ILE A 21 -4.73 4.43 2.77
N ARG A 22 -5.93 3.86 2.81
CA ARG A 22 -6.68 3.61 4.04
C ARG A 22 -6.73 2.12 4.29
N TYR A 23 -6.31 1.67 5.46
CA TYR A 23 -6.32 0.25 5.81
C TYR A 23 -7.62 -0.15 6.49
N GLU A 24 -8.15 -1.31 6.11
CA GLU A 24 -9.36 -1.86 6.71
C GLU A 24 -9.09 -2.31 8.14
N ARG A 25 -10.08 -2.11 9.03
CA ARG A 25 -10.05 -2.65 10.39
C ARG A 25 -10.69 -4.03 10.41
N GLY A 26 -10.00 -5.04 10.94
CA GLY A 26 -10.57 -6.37 11.10
C GLY A 26 -9.56 -7.42 11.54
N VAL A 27 -10.05 -8.55 12.06
CA VAL A 27 -9.22 -9.64 12.62
C VAL A 27 -8.24 -10.22 11.60
N ARG A 28 -8.57 -10.16 10.30
CA ARG A 28 -7.70 -10.66 9.22
C ARG A 28 -6.68 -9.63 8.73
N THR A 29 -6.86 -8.34 9.02
CA THR A 29 -5.89 -7.31 8.65
C THR A 29 -4.63 -7.47 9.49
N PRO A 30 -3.42 -7.49 8.91
CA PRO A 30 -2.17 -7.53 9.66
C PRO A 30 -2.06 -6.39 10.67
N ARG A 31 -1.51 -6.69 11.86
CA ARG A 31 -1.47 -5.75 12.98
C ARG A 31 -0.76 -4.44 12.64
N LEU A 32 0.31 -4.49 11.85
CA LEU A 32 1.01 -3.29 11.38
C LEU A 32 0.08 -2.35 10.62
N LEU A 33 -0.69 -2.86 9.65
CA LEU A 33 -1.62 -2.05 8.86
C LEU A 33 -2.75 -1.48 9.71
N GLN A 34 -3.24 -2.25 10.68
CA GLN A 34 -4.23 -1.74 11.65
C GLN A 34 -3.68 -0.58 12.49
N VAL A 35 -2.42 -0.67 12.93
CA VAL A 35 -1.77 0.37 13.73
C VAL A 35 -1.48 1.61 12.89
N LEU A 36 -1.06 1.44 11.64
CA LEU A 36 -0.89 2.56 10.71
C LEU A 36 -2.22 3.27 10.44
N GLY A 37 -3.31 2.51 10.24
CA GLY A 37 -4.66 3.02 9.99
C GLY A 37 -4.82 3.65 8.60
N GLU A 38 -3.96 4.57 8.24
CA GLU A 38 -3.85 5.17 6.92
C GLU A 38 -2.41 5.61 6.61
N ARG A 39 -2.14 5.87 5.34
CA ARG A 39 -0.90 6.44 4.85
C ARG A 39 -1.16 7.38 3.68
N ARG A 40 -0.35 8.42 3.58
CA ARG A 40 -0.26 9.29 2.40
C ARG A 40 1.06 9.01 1.70
N LEU A 41 1.00 8.79 0.39
CA LEU A 41 2.17 8.59 -0.47
C LEU A 41 2.16 9.69 -1.55
N PRO A 42 2.93 10.78 -1.35
CA PRO A 42 3.08 11.82 -2.37
C PRO A 42 3.66 11.26 -3.67
N TYR A 43 3.21 11.76 -4.82
CA TYR A 43 3.66 11.25 -6.12
C TYR A 43 5.17 11.45 -6.34
N GLU A 44 5.74 12.54 -5.82
CA GLU A 44 7.18 12.79 -5.85
C GLU A 44 8.00 11.78 -5.03
N ALA A 45 7.37 11.12 -4.05
CA ALA A 45 7.98 10.06 -3.26
C ALA A 45 7.88 8.69 -3.95
N VAL A 46 7.12 8.54 -5.04
CA VAL A 46 7.02 7.28 -5.78
C VAL A 46 8.24 7.12 -6.69
N ALA A 47 8.91 5.98 -6.56
CA ALA A 47 9.97 5.54 -7.47
C ALA A 47 9.38 4.73 -8.64
N SER A 48 8.47 3.80 -8.35
CA SER A 48 7.80 2.98 -9.34
C SER A 48 6.48 2.42 -8.80
N VAL A 49 5.65 1.91 -9.71
CA VAL A 49 4.49 1.07 -9.39
C VAL A 49 4.66 -0.24 -10.14
N GLU A 50 4.68 -1.33 -9.40
CA GLU A 50 4.80 -2.68 -9.93
C GLU A 50 3.42 -3.33 -9.97
N THR A 51 3.14 -4.06 -11.05
CA THR A 51 1.95 -4.89 -11.19
C THR A 51 2.37 -6.36 -11.21
N GLY A 52 1.59 -7.22 -10.55
CA GLY A 52 1.87 -8.65 -10.45
C GLY A 52 0.60 -9.48 -10.41
N ARG A 53 0.76 -10.79 -10.61
CA ARG A 53 -0.34 -11.76 -10.46
C ARG A 53 -0.37 -12.27 -9.02
N GLY A 54 -1.54 -12.21 -8.41
CA GLY A 54 -1.81 -12.75 -7.09
C GLY A 54 -2.40 -14.17 -7.13
N ARG A 55 -2.95 -14.60 -5.99
CA ARG A 55 -3.61 -15.90 -5.87
C ARG A 55 -5.03 -15.83 -6.44
N ARG A 56 -5.55 -16.95 -6.94
CA ARG A 56 -6.96 -17.07 -7.39
C ARG A 56 -7.36 -16.00 -8.42
N GLY A 57 -6.47 -15.65 -9.33
CA GLY A 57 -6.74 -14.68 -10.39
C GLY A 57 -6.61 -13.21 -9.99
N THR A 58 -6.33 -12.91 -8.72
CA THR A 58 -6.18 -11.52 -8.24
C THR A 58 -5.01 -10.79 -8.91
N VAL A 59 -5.11 -9.47 -8.96
CA VAL A 59 -4.01 -8.57 -9.37
C VAL A 59 -3.38 -7.95 -8.13
N VAL A 60 -2.06 -7.82 -8.11
CA VAL A 60 -1.34 -7.13 -7.04
C VAL A 60 -0.74 -5.85 -7.60
N LEU A 61 -1.07 -4.72 -6.99
CA LEU A 61 -0.37 -3.46 -7.18
C LEU A 61 0.59 -3.24 -6.02
N ARG A 62 1.80 -2.78 -6.30
CA ARG A 62 2.79 -2.41 -5.29
C ARG A 62 3.43 -1.08 -5.65
N ALA A 63 3.23 -0.07 -4.81
CA ALA A 63 3.96 1.19 -4.94
C ALA A 63 5.33 1.05 -4.25
N ARG A 64 6.37 1.62 -4.87
CA ARG A 64 7.72 1.66 -4.31
C ARG A 64 8.05 3.10 -3.94
N PRO A 65 8.14 3.46 -2.66
CA PRO A 65 8.71 4.74 -2.26
C PRO A 65 10.17 4.83 -2.68
N ARG A 66 10.65 6.04 -2.95
CA ARG A 66 12.07 6.32 -3.13
C ARG A 66 12.82 6.08 -1.81
N PRO A 67 14.08 5.63 -1.83
CA PRO A 67 14.88 5.50 -0.61
C PRO A 67 14.90 6.80 0.21
N GLY A 68 14.75 6.73 1.53
CA GLY A 68 14.75 7.90 2.41
C GLY A 68 13.45 8.72 2.44
N THR A 69 12.43 8.32 1.68
CA THR A 69 11.13 9.04 1.66
C THR A 69 10.09 8.45 2.62
N ASP A 70 10.40 7.31 3.25
CA ASP A 70 9.54 6.68 4.24
C ASP A 70 10.33 6.04 5.38
N PRO A 71 10.25 6.60 6.61
CA PRO A 71 10.95 6.06 7.78
C PRO A 71 10.57 4.61 8.12
N LEU A 72 9.33 4.18 7.83
CA LEU A 72 8.92 2.80 8.08
C LEU A 72 9.63 1.83 7.14
N THR A 73 9.70 2.16 5.85
CA THR A 73 10.41 1.36 4.85
C THR A 73 11.89 1.29 5.17
N ASP A 74 12.50 2.43 5.52
CA ASP A 74 13.90 2.49 5.91
C ASP A 74 14.18 1.65 7.17
N ALA A 75 13.34 1.78 8.21
CA ALA A 75 13.49 1.01 9.45
C ALA A 75 13.23 -0.49 9.27
N ALA A 76 12.33 -0.86 8.35
CA ALA A 76 12.02 -2.26 8.11
C ALA A 76 13.06 -2.98 7.24
N ASP A 77 13.88 -2.24 6.48
CA ASP A 77 15.00 -2.76 5.69
C ASP A 77 14.64 -4.02 4.87
N GLY A 78 13.50 -3.97 4.19
CA GLY A 78 13.02 -5.09 3.36
C GLY A 78 12.53 -6.33 4.10
N GLN A 79 12.46 -6.31 5.43
CA GLN A 79 12.08 -7.47 6.26
C GLN A 79 10.56 -7.64 6.43
N LEU A 80 9.74 -6.67 5.95
CA LEU A 80 8.28 -6.82 6.00
C LEU A 80 7.82 -7.97 5.11
N ARG A 81 6.94 -8.81 5.66
CA ARG A 81 6.21 -9.81 4.88
C ARG A 81 5.29 -9.09 3.90
N ASP A 82 5.09 -9.68 2.71
CA ASP A 82 4.17 -9.15 1.70
C ASP A 82 2.77 -8.80 2.24
N SER A 83 2.22 -9.59 3.17
CA SER A 83 0.90 -9.29 3.74
C SER A 83 0.89 -8.01 4.56
N ALA A 84 2.01 -7.67 5.21
CA ALA A 84 2.16 -6.49 6.06
C ALA A 84 2.78 -5.30 5.31
N ASP A 85 3.04 -5.43 4.01
CA ASP A 85 3.55 -4.35 3.16
C ASP A 85 2.49 -3.24 3.02
N PRO A 86 2.74 -2.03 3.55
CA PRO A 86 1.78 -0.94 3.55
C PRO A 86 1.50 -0.36 2.16
N TYR A 87 2.36 -0.66 1.18
CA TYR A 87 2.25 -0.16 -0.19
C TYR A 87 1.78 -1.23 -1.18
N ARG A 88 1.20 -2.31 -0.68
CA ARG A 88 0.65 -3.41 -1.47
C ARG A 88 -0.88 -3.42 -1.44
N LEU A 89 -1.50 -3.49 -2.62
CA LEU A 89 -2.94 -3.64 -2.79
C LEU A 89 -3.25 -4.90 -3.60
N VAL A 90 -4.15 -5.75 -3.10
CA VAL A 90 -4.62 -6.93 -3.84
C VAL A 90 -6.04 -6.66 -4.34
N LEU A 91 -6.23 -6.69 -5.65
CA LEU A 91 -7.49 -6.46 -6.34
C LEU A 91 -8.12 -7.79 -6.77
N PRO A 92 -9.46 -7.93 -6.69
CA PRO A 92 -10.18 -9.13 -7.14
C PRO A 92 -10.03 -9.38 -8.64
#